data_AF-A0ABD1YE05-F1
#
_entry.id   AF-A0ABD1YE05-F1
#
_cell.length_a   1.000
_cell.length_b   1.000
_cell.length_c   1.000
_cell.angle_alpha   90.00
_cell.angle_beta   90.00
_cell.angle_gamma   90.00
#
_symmetry.space_group_name_H-M   'P 1'
#
loop_
_entity.id
_entity.type
_entity.pdbx_description
1 polymer ?
#
loop_
_entity_poly.entity_id
_entity_poly.type
_entity_poly.pdbx_seq_one_letter_code
_entity_poly.pdbx_strand_id
1 'polypeptide(L)'
;MMQKSWLFKGQQKKSAPANRHGKQPHIRKGKQSKTPSKKGKEWEVDKEVTKFIDAANELKAATQASKGGACLRLVKAPKVEATSIKPKNMKKKKAVVDLLAAIICEVC
;
A
#
# COMPACT_ATOMS: atom_id res chain seq x y z
N MET A 1 -5.78 -36.63 -24.36
CA MET A 1 -5.30 -35.52 -25.23
C MET A 1 -5.73 -34.19 -24.61
N MET A 2 -4.81 -33.30 -24.23
CA MET A 2 -5.15 -31.97 -23.70
C MET A 2 -5.10 -30.93 -24.83
N GLN A 3 -6.22 -30.22 -25.04
CA GLN A 3 -6.34 -29.18 -26.04
C GLN A 3 -5.49 -27.96 -25.66
N LYS A 4 -4.55 -27.62 -26.53
CA LYS A 4 -3.67 -26.44 -26.47
C LYS A 4 -4.51 -25.14 -26.40
N SER A 5 -4.46 -24.44 -25.27
CA SER A 5 -5.23 -23.21 -25.03
C SER A 5 -4.79 -21.99 -25.86
N TRP A 6 -3.66 -22.08 -26.57
CA TRP A 6 -3.11 -21.00 -27.39
C TRP A 6 -3.59 -21.01 -28.85
N LEU A 7 -4.37 -22.01 -29.26
CA LEU A 7 -4.87 -22.13 -30.65
C LEU A 7 -5.98 -21.11 -30.98
N PHE A 8 -6.62 -20.50 -29.98
CA PHE A 8 -7.63 -19.47 -30.20
C PHE A 8 -7.01 -18.08 -30.21
N LYS A 9 -6.69 -17.58 -31.42
CA LYS A 9 -6.43 -16.15 -31.63
C LYS A 9 -7.64 -15.35 -31.17
N GLY A 10 -7.44 -14.46 -30.20
CA GLY A 10 -8.48 -13.53 -29.70
C GLY A 10 -9.00 -13.79 -28.27
N GLN A 11 -8.59 -14.87 -27.59
CA GLN A 11 -9.00 -15.04 -26.18
C GLN A 11 -8.08 -14.30 -25.21
N GLN A 12 -8.40 -13.02 -24.98
CA GLN A 12 -7.94 -12.34 -23.76
C GLN A 12 -8.65 -12.96 -22.54
N LYS A 13 -7.93 -13.13 -21.43
CA LYS A 13 -8.54 -13.53 -20.15
C LYS A 13 -9.63 -12.50 -19.81
N LYS A 14 -10.88 -12.95 -19.71
CA LYS A 14 -12.03 -12.10 -19.39
C LYS A 14 -11.75 -11.34 -18.10
N SER A 15 -11.84 -10.00 -18.13
CA SER A 15 -11.83 -9.20 -16.92
C SER A 15 -12.95 -9.69 -16.00
N ALA A 16 -12.73 -9.68 -14.69
CA ALA A 16 -13.75 -10.05 -13.71
C ALA A 16 -15.08 -9.36 -14.10
N PRO A 17 -16.19 -10.11 -14.21
CA PRO A 17 -17.44 -9.52 -14.64
C PRO A 17 -17.80 -8.40 -13.67
N ALA A 18 -18.02 -7.19 -14.19
CA ALA A 18 -18.73 -6.18 -13.44
C ALA A 18 -20.04 -6.84 -12.98
N ASN A 19 -20.28 -6.82 -11.67
CA ASN A 19 -21.42 -7.41 -11.00
C ASN A 19 -22.66 -7.43 -11.94
N ARG A 20 -23.26 -8.60 -12.16
CA ARG A 20 -24.41 -8.77 -13.09
C ARG A 20 -25.57 -7.82 -12.82
N HIS A 21 -25.61 -7.20 -11.64
CA HIS A 21 -26.62 -6.23 -11.22
C HIS A 21 -26.18 -4.77 -11.28
N GLY A 22 -24.99 -4.44 -11.81
CA GLY A 22 -24.46 -3.07 -11.90
C GLY A 22 -24.19 -2.38 -10.56
N LYS A 23 -24.65 -2.96 -9.45
CA LYS A 23 -24.48 -2.41 -8.10
C LYS A 23 -23.03 -2.63 -7.67
N GLN A 24 -22.31 -1.54 -7.44
CA GLN A 24 -21.03 -1.64 -6.77
C GLN A 24 -21.23 -2.33 -5.40
N PRO A 25 -20.30 -3.19 -4.96
CA PRO A 25 -20.35 -3.77 -3.62
C PRO A 25 -20.55 -2.65 -2.61
N HIS A 26 -21.58 -2.76 -1.77
CA HIS A 26 -21.86 -1.75 -0.76
C HIS A 26 -20.68 -1.71 0.22
N ILE A 27 -19.83 -0.68 0.07
CA ILE A 27 -18.79 -0.38 1.03
C ILE A 27 -19.50 0.10 2.29
N ARG A 28 -19.49 -0.71 3.34
CA ARG A 28 -20.02 -0.32 4.66
C ARG A 28 -19.30 0.96 5.11
N LYS A 29 -20.05 1.93 5.64
CA LYS A 29 -19.50 3.18 6.20
C LYS A 29 -18.36 2.85 7.19
N GLY A 30 -17.27 3.60 7.15
CA GLY A 30 -16.11 3.45 8.05
C GLY A 30 -15.01 2.48 7.61
N LYS A 31 -15.16 1.77 6.47
CA LYS A 31 -14.20 0.72 6.05
C LYS A 31 -13.13 1.14 5.04
N GLN A 32 -12.99 2.43 4.73
CA GLN A 32 -12.00 2.92 3.77
C GLN A 32 -11.20 4.09 4.34
N SER A 33 -9.94 3.81 4.71
CA SER A 33 -8.91 4.84 4.79
C SER A 33 -8.56 5.27 3.36
N LYS A 34 -9.37 6.13 2.75
CA LYS A 34 -9.02 6.74 1.46
C LYS A 34 -7.94 7.77 1.72
N THR A 35 -6.80 7.64 1.07
CA THR A 35 -5.84 8.74 1.08
C THR A 35 -6.49 9.95 0.42
N PRO A 36 -6.40 11.13 1.03
CA PRO A 36 -6.99 12.33 0.46
C PRO A 36 -6.36 12.64 -0.90
N SER A 37 -7.19 13.12 -1.82
CA SER A 37 -6.79 13.44 -3.20
C SER A 37 -5.84 14.65 -3.25
N LYS A 38 -6.02 15.61 -2.33
CA LYS A 38 -5.16 16.79 -2.18
C LYS A 38 -4.40 16.67 -0.87
N LYS A 39 -3.07 16.70 -0.94
CA LYS A 39 -2.17 16.73 0.23
C LYS A 39 -1.61 18.13 0.32
N GLY A 40 -2.14 18.93 1.24
CA GLY A 40 -1.57 20.23 1.60
C GLY A 40 -0.49 20.06 2.67
N LYS A 41 0.25 21.13 2.95
CA LYS A 41 1.26 21.16 4.03
C LYS A 41 0.64 20.83 5.40
N GLU A 42 -0.53 21.39 5.69
CA GLU A 42 -1.29 21.11 6.93
C GLU A 42 -1.59 19.63 7.12
N TRP A 43 -2.05 18.96 6.05
CA TRP A 43 -2.34 17.53 6.08
C TRP A 43 -1.10 16.67 6.40
N GLU A 44 0.09 17.10 5.96
CA GLU A 44 1.33 16.39 6.27
C GLU A 44 1.71 16.54 7.74
N VAL A 45 1.55 17.75 8.30
CA VAL A 45 1.74 18.03 9.72
C VAL A 45 0.77 17.20 10.58
N ASP A 46 -0.53 17.23 10.26
CA ASP A 46 -1.56 16.45 10.97
C ASP A 46 -1.26 14.95 10.95
N LYS A 47 -0.77 14.45 9.81
CA LYS A 47 -0.39 13.05 9.65
C LYS A 47 0.82 12.69 10.50
N GLU A 48 1.79 13.58 10.63
CA GLU A 48 2.95 13.38 11.50
C GLU A 48 2.54 13.37 12.97
N VAL A 49 1.75 14.36 13.40
CA VAL A 49 1.20 14.45 14.75
C VAL A 49 0.42 13.18 15.11
N THR A 50 -0.46 12.72 14.21
CA THR A 50 -1.25 11.50 14.44
C THR A 50 -0.35 10.28 14.63
N LYS A 51 0.70 10.10 13.81
CA LYS A 51 1.66 9.00 13.98
C LYS A 51 2.37 9.04 15.32
N PHE A 52 2.77 10.23 15.78
CA PHE A 52 3.43 10.38 17.07
C PHE A 52 2.51 10.00 18.22
N ILE A 53 1.25 10.42 18.15
CA ILE A 53 0.22 10.05 19.15
C ILE A 53 -0.02 8.55 19.16
N ASP A 54 -0.18 7.93 17.98
CA ASP A 54 -0.42 6.49 17.86
C ASP A 54 0.75 5.67 18.41
N ALA A 55 1.99 6.04 18.06
CA ALA A 55 3.18 5.37 18.57
C ALA A 55 3.29 5.48 20.11
N ALA A 56 2.98 6.65 20.68
CA ALA A 56 2.99 6.84 22.12
C ALA A 56 1.89 6.02 22.82
N ASN A 57 0.71 5.91 22.22
CA ASN A 57 -0.39 5.10 22.74
C ASN A 57 -0.08 3.60 22.67
N GLU A 58 0.51 3.13 21.58
CA GLU A 58 0.96 1.75 21.42
C GLU A 58 2.01 1.38 22.48
N LEU A 59 3.01 2.25 22.72
CA LEU A 59 4.01 2.02 23.77
C LEU A 59 3.41 2.02 25.18
N LYS A 60 2.46 2.92 25.48
CA LYS A 60 1.74 2.94 26.75
C LYS A 60 0.95 1.65 26.98
N ALA A 61 0.23 1.19 25.95
CA ALA A 61 -0.51 -0.06 26.01
C ALA A 61 0.42 -1.27 26.20
N ALA A 62 1.53 -1.31 25.45
CA ALA A 62 2.52 -2.39 25.56
C ALA A 62 3.14 -2.45 26.96
N THR A 63 3.59 -1.31 27.49
CA THR A 63 4.19 -1.24 28.84
C THR A 63 3.20 -1.61 29.94
N GLN A 64 1.93 -1.21 29.82
CA GLN A 64 0.90 -1.60 30.77
C GLN A 64 0.63 -3.12 30.74
N ALA A 65 0.58 -3.71 29.56
CA ALA A 65 0.43 -5.16 29.41
C ALA A 65 1.64 -5.92 29.98
N SER A 66 2.86 -5.46 29.69
CA SER A 66 4.09 -6.07 30.21
C SER A 66 4.18 -6.03 31.73
N LYS A 67 3.68 -4.98 32.38
CA LYS A 67 3.57 -4.91 33.85
C LYS A 67 2.63 -5.98 34.42
N GLY A 68 1.57 -6.33 33.69
CA GLY A 68 0.65 -7.41 34.06
C GLY A 68 1.12 -8.82 33.67
N GLY A 69 2.36 -8.98 33.16
CA GLY A 69 2.89 -10.26 32.69
C GLY A 69 2.30 -10.75 31.36
N ALA A 70 1.50 -9.93 30.68
CA ALA A 70 0.91 -10.26 29.39
C ALA A 70 1.68 -9.60 28.24
N CYS A 71 1.67 -10.24 27.06
CA CYS A 71 2.22 -9.68 25.82
C CYS A 71 1.09 -9.34 24.85
N LEU A 72 1.13 -8.15 24.25
CA LEU A 72 0.19 -7.78 23.20
C LEU A 72 0.49 -8.59 21.92
N ARG A 73 -0.49 -9.36 21.45
CA ARG A 73 -0.38 -10.10 20.19
C ARG A 73 -0.58 -9.14 19.02
N LEU A 74 0.38 -9.11 18.07
CA LEU A 74 0.18 -8.37 16.82
C LEU A 74 -0.97 -8.99 16.01
N VAL A 75 -2.12 -8.32 16.03
CA VAL A 75 -3.22 -8.64 15.12
C VAL A 75 -2.87 -8.03 13.77
N LYS A 76 -2.56 -8.89 12.78
CA LYS A 76 -2.36 -8.45 11.41
C LYS A 76 -3.63 -7.71 10.98
N ALA A 77 -3.53 -6.40 10.73
CA ALA A 77 -4.64 -5.64 10.19
C ALA A 77 -5.19 -6.37 8.96
N PRO A 78 -6.52 -6.44 8.76
CA PRO A 78 -7.08 -7.10 7.59
C PRO A 78 -6.40 -6.51 6.37
N LYS A 79 -5.82 -7.39 5.53
CA LYS A 79 -5.15 -7.00 4.30
C LYS A 79 -6.20 -6.39 3.39
N VAL A 80 -6.43 -5.09 3.52
CA VAL A 80 -7.17 -4.33 2.54
C VAL A 80 -6.24 -4.33 1.34
N GLU A 81 -6.55 -5.19 0.36
CA GLU A 81 -5.88 -5.22 -0.95
C GLU A 81 -6.13 -3.85 -1.61
N ALA A 82 -5.33 -2.85 -1.22
CA ALA A 82 -5.11 -1.67 -2.01
C ALA A 82 -4.51 -2.19 -3.31
N THR A 83 -5.28 -2.10 -4.39
CA THR A 83 -4.82 -2.39 -5.74
C THR A 83 -3.47 -1.72 -5.93
N SER A 84 -2.46 -2.56 -6.11
CA SER A 84 -1.07 -2.17 -6.25
C SER A 84 -0.91 -1.34 -7.52
N ILE A 85 -1.01 -0.02 -7.40
CA ILE A 85 -0.46 0.88 -8.41
C ILE A 85 1.05 0.70 -8.30
N LYS A 86 1.62 -0.16 -9.15
CA LYS A 86 3.07 -0.30 -9.31
C LYS A 86 3.66 1.10 -9.54
N PRO A 87 4.69 1.53 -8.81
CA PRO A 87 5.35 2.80 -9.10
C PRO A 87 5.97 2.72 -10.50
N LYS A 88 5.39 3.41 -11.47
CA LYS A 88 5.81 3.43 -12.89
C LYS A 88 7.21 4.04 -13.12
N ASN A 89 7.97 4.38 -12.08
CA ASN A 89 9.16 5.21 -12.20
C ASN A 89 10.45 4.64 -11.59
N MET A 90 10.59 3.32 -11.48
CA MET A 90 11.86 2.73 -11.04
C MET A 90 13.01 2.88 -12.04
N LYS A 91 12.72 2.99 -13.35
CA LYS A 91 13.76 3.16 -14.38
C LYS A 91 14.45 4.53 -14.33
N LYS A 92 13.70 5.61 -14.07
CA LYS A 92 14.27 6.95 -13.93
C LYS A 92 15.16 7.07 -12.68
N LYS A 93 14.78 6.44 -11.57
CA LYS A 93 15.60 6.44 -10.35
C LYS A 93 16.93 5.73 -10.55
N LYS A 94 16.95 4.61 -11.29
CA LYS A 94 18.20 3.91 -11.59
C LYS A 94 19.14 4.77 -12.44
N ALA A 95 18.63 5.41 -13.50
CA ALA A 95 19.43 6.31 -14.34
C ALA A 95 20.00 7.52 -13.59
N VAL A 96 19.24 8.10 -12.64
CA VAL A 96 19.72 9.22 -11.82
C VAL A 96 20.81 8.76 -10.83
N VAL A 97 20.65 7.58 -10.25
CA VAL A 97 21.66 7.00 -9.34
C VAL A 97 22.94 6.61 -10.11
N ASP A 98 22.79 6.03 -11.31
CA ASP A 98 23.92 5.66 -12.17
C ASP A 98 24.68 6.91 -12.67
N LEU A 99 23.98 8.00 -12.99
CA LEU A 99 24.59 9.29 -13.37
C LEU A 99 25.31 9.95 -12.19
N LEU A 100 24.72 9.95 -10.99
CA LEU A 100 25.39 10.48 -9.78
C LEU A 100 26.64 9.67 -9.45
N ALA A 101 26.59 8.34 -9.58
CA ALA A 101 27.75 7.48 -9.33
C ALA A 101 28.88 7.75 -10.34
N ALA A 102 28.55 8.00 -11.61
CA ALA A 102 29.55 8.37 -12.62
C ALA A 102 30.21 9.73 -12.32
N ILE A 103 29.42 10.75 -11.95
CA ILE A 103 29.95 12.07 -11.58
C ILE A 103 30.86 11.99 -10.35
N ILE A 104 30.49 11.20 -9.34
CA ILE A 104 31.33 11.02 -8.14
C ILE A 104 32.64 10.32 -8.48
N CYS A 105 32.63 9.40 -9.45
CA CYS A 105 33.82 8.65 -9.86
C CYS A 105 34.79 9.46 -10.76
N GLU A 106 34.33 10.53 -11.43
CA GLU A 106 35.20 11.43 -12.21
C GLU A 106 35.89 12.51 -11.35
N VAL A 107 35.39 12.75 -10.13
CA VAL A 107 35.90 13.79 -9.21
C VAL A 107 36.84 13.21 -8.12
N CYS A 108 36.93 11.88 -7.98
CA CYS A 108 37.89 11.18 -7.12
C CYS A 108 39.01 10.56 -7.95
#